data_AF-A0A423GUM0-F1
#
_entry.id   AF-A0A423GUM0-F1
#
_cell.length_a   1.000
_cell.length_b   1.000
_cell.length_c   1.000
_cell.angle_alpha   90.00
_cell.angle_beta   90.00
_cell.angle_gamma   90.00
#
_symmetry.space_group_name_H-M   'P 1'
#
loop_
_entity.id
_entity.type
_entity.pdbx_description
1 polymer ?
#
loop_
_entity_poly.entity_id
_entity_poly.type
_entity_poly.pdbx_seq_one_letter_code
_entity_poly.pdbx_strand_id
1 'polypeptide(L)'
;MISNFETALSKDEFPEYFRGTGKYFTRDPDWGTQLHIINWQGLCGFLKNQENPATILKSAFNKYLNTIKETTEDASDLLENIGCYYYMRKKVAALSENDFDLVRDMTDKEKQTISRAIIFLRNELTNANNSQDLELFNRRMTKLVNDGGPSNIESL
;
A
#
# COMPACT_ATOMS: atom_id res chain seq x y z
N MET A 1 -24.46 -4.49 -3.16
CA MET A 1 -23.68 -4.58 -1.91
C MET A 1 -22.63 -3.49 -1.99
N ILE A 2 -22.50 -2.64 -0.97
CA ILE A 2 -21.49 -1.56 -0.94
C ILE A 2 -20.16 -2.19 -0.54
N SER A 3 -19.08 -1.93 -1.28
CA SER A 3 -17.75 -2.44 -0.93
C SER A 3 -17.16 -1.76 0.30
N ASN A 4 -16.16 -2.41 0.94
CA ASN A 4 -15.40 -1.78 2.03
C ASN A 4 -14.73 -0.47 1.57
N PHE A 5 -14.25 -0.43 0.33
CA PHE A 5 -13.65 0.79 -0.23
C PHE A 5 -14.68 1.91 -0.42
N GLU A 6 -15.86 1.60 -0.96
CA GLU A 6 -16.96 2.58 -1.05
C GLU A 6 -17.35 3.13 0.32
N THR A 7 -17.38 2.26 1.33
CA THR A 7 -17.65 2.68 2.70
C THR A 7 -16.57 3.64 3.21
N ALA A 8 -15.29 3.30 3.01
CA ALA A 8 -14.16 4.18 3.38
C ALA A 8 -14.21 5.53 2.66
N LEU A 9 -14.51 5.50 1.36
CA LEU A 9 -14.67 6.69 0.53
C LEU A 9 -15.80 7.60 1.06
N SER A 10 -16.95 7.02 1.43
CA SER A 10 -18.10 7.79 1.93
C SER A 10 -17.89 8.41 3.32
N LYS A 11 -17.00 7.83 4.12
CA LYS A 11 -16.75 8.23 5.52
C LYS A 11 -15.40 8.91 5.75
N ASP A 12 -14.60 9.03 4.70
CA ASP A 12 -13.21 9.48 4.74
C ASP A 12 -12.28 8.64 5.65
N GLU A 13 -12.54 7.34 5.74
CA GLU A 13 -11.81 6.37 6.58
C GLU A 13 -10.67 5.67 5.81
N PHE A 14 -9.96 6.40 4.93
CA PHE A 14 -8.84 5.84 4.17
C PHE A 14 -7.69 5.33 5.04
N PRO A 15 -7.26 6.06 6.10
CA PRO A 15 -6.20 5.58 6.98
C PRO A 15 -6.52 4.21 7.59
N GLU A 16 -7.74 4.00 8.06
CA GLU A 16 -8.22 2.73 8.61
C GLU A 16 -8.34 1.66 7.52
N TYR A 17 -8.78 2.05 6.32
CA TYR A 17 -8.90 1.13 5.19
C TYR A 17 -7.55 0.54 4.76
N PHE A 18 -6.53 1.39 4.59
CA PHE A 18 -5.22 0.95 4.13
C PHE A 18 -4.43 0.21 5.22
N ARG A 19 -4.54 0.61 6.50
CA ARG A 19 -4.01 -0.18 7.62
C ARG A 19 -4.78 -1.47 7.87
N GLY A 20 -6.01 -1.54 7.35
CA GLY A 20 -6.91 -2.66 7.61
C GLY A 20 -7.30 -2.75 9.08
N THR A 21 -7.67 -1.65 9.71
CA THR A 21 -8.12 -1.64 11.10
C THR A 21 -9.64 -1.62 11.21
N GLY A 22 -10.16 -1.99 12.38
CA GLY A 22 -11.59 -2.04 12.65
C GLY A 22 -12.33 -2.94 11.67
N LYS A 23 -13.35 -2.40 11.00
CA LYS A 23 -14.17 -3.16 10.03
C LYS A 23 -13.43 -3.50 8.71
N TYR A 24 -12.26 -2.91 8.48
CA TYR A 24 -11.42 -3.18 7.31
C TYR A 24 -10.38 -4.27 7.55
N PHE A 25 -10.33 -4.79 8.78
CA PHE A 25 -9.47 -5.90 9.13
C PHE A 25 -9.96 -7.18 8.49
N THR A 26 -9.08 -7.80 7.70
CA THR A 26 -9.25 -9.12 7.15
C THR A 26 -8.11 -9.99 7.67
N ARG A 27 -8.46 -10.96 8.51
CA ARG A 27 -7.49 -11.82 9.17
C ARG A 27 -6.86 -12.79 8.17
N ASP A 28 -5.53 -12.78 8.11
CA ASP A 28 -4.76 -13.87 7.52
C ASP A 28 -4.96 -15.15 8.35
N PRO A 29 -5.39 -16.28 7.75
CA PRO A 29 -5.75 -17.48 8.48
C PRO A 29 -4.54 -18.15 9.17
N ASP A 30 -3.33 -17.95 8.63
CA ASP A 30 -2.11 -18.58 9.12
C ASP A 30 -1.44 -17.71 10.19
N TRP A 31 -1.40 -16.39 9.97
CA TRP A 31 -0.61 -15.46 10.80
C TRP A 31 -1.46 -14.56 11.70
N GLY A 32 -2.77 -14.49 11.45
CA GLY A 32 -3.66 -13.60 12.20
C GLY A 32 -3.43 -12.11 11.96
N THR A 33 -2.57 -11.75 11.02
CA THR A 33 -2.24 -10.36 10.63
C THR A 33 -3.21 -9.84 9.57
N GLN A 34 -3.11 -8.55 9.24
CA GLN A 34 -3.92 -7.95 8.18
C GLN A 34 -3.56 -8.49 6.79
N LEU A 35 -4.54 -9.03 6.08
CA LEU A 35 -4.42 -9.51 4.71
C LEU A 35 -4.78 -8.39 3.71
N HIS A 36 -3.83 -7.48 3.50
CA HIS A 36 -3.96 -6.27 2.67
C HIS A 36 -4.50 -6.53 1.26
N ILE A 37 -4.16 -7.67 0.65
CA ILE A 37 -4.58 -8.00 -0.70
C ILE A 37 -6.11 -8.10 -0.86
N ILE A 38 -6.85 -8.47 0.20
CA ILE A 38 -8.32 -8.54 0.14
C ILE A 38 -8.92 -7.14 0.04
N ASN A 39 -8.37 -6.17 0.77
CA ASN A 39 -8.76 -4.76 0.62
C ASN A 39 -8.48 -4.32 -0.83
N TRP A 40 -7.28 -4.54 -1.34
CA TRP A 40 -6.93 -4.18 -2.72
C TRP A 40 -7.82 -4.84 -3.79
N GLN A 41 -8.23 -6.09 -3.61
CA GLN A 41 -9.20 -6.74 -4.50
C GLN A 41 -10.56 -6.04 -4.48
N GLY A 42 -11.07 -5.68 -3.30
CA GLY A 42 -12.31 -4.92 -3.15
C GLY A 42 -12.23 -3.51 -3.78
N LEU A 43 -11.14 -2.79 -3.52
CA LEU A 43 -10.84 -1.49 -4.14
C LEU A 43 -10.81 -1.61 -5.67
N CYS A 44 -10.12 -2.62 -6.20
CA CYS A 44 -10.07 -2.84 -7.65
C CYS A 44 -11.45 -3.16 -8.25
N GLY A 45 -12.29 -3.92 -7.52
CA GLY A 45 -13.67 -4.18 -7.92
C GLY A 45 -14.49 -2.90 -8.05
N PHE A 46 -14.29 -1.96 -7.12
CA PHE A 46 -14.92 -0.64 -7.17
C PHE A 46 -14.39 0.23 -8.32
N LEU A 47 -13.06 0.39 -8.44
CA LEU A 47 -12.43 1.29 -9.41
C LEU A 47 -12.74 0.92 -10.87
N LYS A 48 -12.93 -0.36 -11.19
CA LYS A 48 -13.28 -0.81 -12.55
C LYS A 48 -14.55 -0.17 -13.13
N ASN A 49 -15.44 0.34 -12.28
CA ASN A 49 -16.70 0.93 -12.69
C ASN A 49 -16.72 2.46 -12.54
N GLN A 50 -15.57 3.09 -12.27
CA GLN A 50 -15.47 4.54 -12.07
C GLN A 50 -14.94 5.21 -13.34
N GLU A 51 -15.38 6.44 -13.59
CA GLU A 51 -14.90 7.25 -14.73
C GLU A 51 -13.45 7.74 -14.55
N ASN A 52 -13.01 7.94 -13.30
CA ASN A 52 -11.69 8.51 -12.98
C ASN A 52 -10.94 7.68 -11.92
N PRO A 53 -10.64 6.40 -12.20
CA PRO A 53 -10.11 5.48 -11.19
C PRO A 53 -8.75 5.93 -10.62
N ALA A 54 -7.87 6.45 -11.48
CA ALA A 54 -6.55 6.96 -11.08
C ALA A 54 -6.66 8.13 -10.08
N THR A 55 -7.54 9.09 -10.34
CA THR A 55 -7.76 10.26 -9.47
C THR A 55 -8.31 9.84 -8.11
N ILE A 56 -9.28 8.93 -8.09
CA ILE A 56 -9.87 8.40 -6.85
C ILE A 56 -8.79 7.69 -6.01
N LEU A 57 -8.03 6.79 -6.64
CA LEU A 57 -6.98 6.04 -5.96
C LEU A 57 -5.89 6.97 -5.41
N LYS A 58 -5.39 7.91 -6.23
CA LYS A 58 -4.36 8.85 -5.82
C LYS A 58 -4.83 9.71 -4.64
N SER A 59 -6.06 10.20 -4.68
CA SER A 59 -6.65 10.99 -3.58
C SER A 59 -6.77 10.17 -2.29
N ALA A 60 -7.30 8.95 -2.37
CA ALA A 60 -7.44 8.04 -1.23
C ALA A 60 -6.08 7.70 -0.60
N PHE A 61 -5.10 7.33 -1.43
CA PHE A 61 -3.78 6.93 -0.96
C PHE A 61 -2.99 8.11 -0.39
N ASN A 62 -3.10 9.31 -0.97
CA ASN A 62 -2.51 10.53 -0.41
C ASN A 62 -3.05 10.82 1.00
N LYS A 63 -4.36 10.70 1.21
CA LYS A 63 -4.95 10.86 2.55
C LYS A 63 -4.37 9.87 3.56
N TYR A 64 -4.13 8.62 3.16
CA TYR A 64 -3.43 7.64 3.98
C TYR A 64 -1.97 8.04 4.25
N LEU A 65 -1.21 8.41 3.21
CA LEU A 65 0.20 8.82 3.34
C LEU A 65 0.40 9.97 4.32
N ASN A 66 -0.53 10.95 4.34
CA ASN A 66 -0.48 12.07 5.29
C ASN A 66 -0.67 11.65 6.76
N THR A 67 -1.06 10.40 7.03
CA THR A 67 -1.19 9.85 8.38
C THR A 67 -0.04 8.93 8.78
N ILE A 68 0.93 8.67 7.89
CA ILE A 68 2.07 7.79 8.17
C ILE A 68 2.97 8.42 9.23
N LYS A 69 3.24 7.66 10.28
CA LYS A 69 4.20 7.97 11.33
C LYS A 69 5.43 7.06 11.20
N GLU A 70 6.52 7.42 11.85
CA GLU A 70 7.74 6.58 11.94
C GLU A 70 7.53 5.49 13.00
N THR A 71 6.62 4.55 12.70
CA THR A 71 6.41 3.32 13.48
C THR A 71 6.58 2.10 12.57
N THR A 72 7.01 0.98 13.14
CA THR A 72 7.22 -0.26 12.37
C THR A 72 5.93 -0.76 11.72
N GLU A 73 4.78 -0.58 12.40
CA GLU A 73 3.45 -0.93 11.90
C GLU A 73 3.08 -0.08 10.67
N ASP A 74 3.15 1.26 10.76
CA ASP A 74 2.81 2.14 9.65
C ASP A 74 3.72 1.90 8.44
N ALA A 75 5.01 1.71 8.67
CA ALA A 75 5.96 1.45 7.59
C ALA A 75 5.78 0.07 6.96
N SER A 76 5.44 -0.96 7.75
CA SER A 76 5.14 -2.30 7.25
C SER A 76 3.84 -2.32 6.43
N ASP A 77 2.77 -1.70 6.93
CA ASP A 77 1.50 -1.57 6.21
C ASP A 77 1.69 -0.79 4.92
N LEU A 78 2.51 0.27 4.93
CA LEU A 78 2.79 1.04 3.71
C LEU A 78 3.51 0.17 2.66
N LEU A 79 4.53 -0.59 3.06
CA LEU A 79 5.23 -1.51 2.17
C LEU A 79 4.28 -2.56 1.59
N GLU A 80 3.41 -3.14 2.41
CA GLU A 80 2.41 -4.12 1.98
C GLU A 80 1.40 -3.53 1.02
N ASN A 81 0.90 -2.32 1.28
CA ASN A 81 -0.01 -1.62 0.39
C ASN A 81 0.62 -1.32 -0.97
N ILE A 82 1.88 -0.83 -0.99
CA ILE A 82 2.61 -0.59 -2.23
C ILE A 82 2.87 -1.90 -2.99
N GLY A 83 3.23 -2.97 -2.28
CA GLY A 83 3.39 -4.30 -2.87
C GLY A 83 2.09 -4.82 -3.50
N CYS A 84 0.97 -4.69 -2.79
CA CYS A 84 -0.35 -5.06 -3.30
C CYS A 84 -0.75 -4.22 -4.51
N TYR A 85 -0.47 -2.91 -4.51
CA TYR A 85 -0.70 -2.04 -5.67
C TYR A 85 -0.01 -2.60 -6.92
N TYR A 86 1.30 -2.82 -6.87
CA TYR A 86 2.05 -3.29 -8.05
C TYR A 86 1.65 -4.69 -8.49
N TYR A 87 1.37 -5.59 -7.54
CA TYR A 87 0.84 -6.91 -7.84
C TYR A 87 -0.52 -6.84 -8.57
N MET A 88 -1.42 -5.96 -8.12
CA MET A 88 -2.75 -5.78 -8.72
C MET A 88 -2.71 -4.97 -10.02
N ARG A 89 -1.77 -4.03 -10.17
CA ARG A 89 -1.60 -3.18 -11.36
C ARG A 89 -1.41 -4.03 -12.62
N LYS A 90 -0.72 -5.16 -12.52
CA LYS A 90 -0.56 -6.14 -13.62
C LYS A 90 -1.86 -6.84 -14.04
N LYS A 91 -2.89 -6.80 -13.20
CA LYS A 91 -4.12 -7.62 -13.33
C LYS A 91 -5.37 -6.78 -13.57
N VAL A 92 -5.33 -5.49 -13.26
CA VAL A 92 -6.49 -4.62 -13.26
C VAL A 92 -6.17 -3.36 -14.07
N ALA A 93 -6.72 -3.27 -15.28
CA ALA A 93 -6.46 -2.18 -16.22
C ALA A 93 -6.70 -0.78 -15.63
N ALA A 94 -7.72 -0.64 -14.76
CA ALA A 94 -8.04 0.62 -14.09
C ALA A 94 -6.90 1.18 -13.18
N LEU A 95 -5.91 0.36 -12.83
CA LEU A 95 -4.74 0.79 -12.03
C LEU A 95 -3.56 1.28 -12.87
N SER A 96 -3.64 1.14 -14.19
CA SER A 96 -2.58 1.45 -15.16
C SER A 96 -3.12 2.21 -16.38
N GLU A 97 -4.34 2.73 -16.30
CA GLU A 97 -4.95 3.47 -17.38
C GLU A 97 -4.13 4.73 -17.70
N ASN A 98 -3.88 4.98 -18.99
CA ASN A 98 -3.02 6.08 -19.46
C ASN A 98 -1.62 6.08 -18.82
N ASP A 99 -1.04 4.89 -18.65
CA ASP A 99 0.27 4.66 -18.04
C ASP A 99 0.38 5.08 -16.56
N PHE A 100 -0.74 5.39 -15.90
CA PHE A 100 -0.78 5.81 -14.50
C PHE A 100 0.01 4.86 -13.58
N ASP A 101 0.83 5.45 -12.71
CA ASP A 101 1.59 4.75 -11.68
C ASP A 101 1.46 5.49 -10.35
N LEU A 102 0.79 4.85 -9.38
CA LEU A 102 0.47 5.46 -8.10
C LEU A 102 1.70 6.03 -7.38
N VAL A 103 2.82 5.30 -7.36
CA VAL A 103 4.00 5.73 -6.61
C VAL A 103 4.85 6.68 -7.44
N ARG A 104 4.96 6.45 -8.76
CA ARG A 104 5.79 7.33 -9.63
C ARG A 104 5.13 8.67 -9.92
N ASP A 105 3.80 8.73 -9.96
CA ASP A 105 3.02 9.95 -10.24
C ASP A 105 2.68 10.75 -8.98
N MET A 106 3.18 10.34 -7.81
CA MET A 106 3.13 11.13 -6.58
C MET A 106 4.05 12.35 -6.64
N THR A 107 3.71 13.34 -5.82
CA THR A 107 4.54 14.52 -5.55
C THR A 107 5.82 14.14 -4.82
N ASP A 108 6.84 14.99 -4.90
CA ASP A 108 8.12 14.76 -4.23
C ASP A 108 7.96 14.60 -2.70
N LYS A 109 7.02 15.32 -2.09
CA LYS A 109 6.72 15.20 -0.66
C LYS A 109 6.15 13.81 -0.30
N GLU A 110 5.25 13.29 -1.12
CA GLU A 110 4.66 11.96 -0.92
C GLU A 110 5.72 10.86 -1.14
N LYS A 111 6.56 11.01 -2.18
CA LYS A 111 7.70 10.12 -2.45
C LYS A 111 8.70 10.10 -1.30
N GLN A 112 9.08 11.27 -0.78
CA GLN A 112 9.95 11.37 0.40
C GLN A 112 9.32 10.69 1.64
N THR A 113 8.01 10.81 1.81
CA THR A 113 7.30 10.12 2.90
C THR A 113 7.42 8.60 2.77
N ILE A 114 7.24 8.07 1.55
CA ILE A 114 7.43 6.65 1.25
C ILE A 114 8.87 6.23 1.54
N SER A 115 9.86 6.91 0.94
CA SER A 115 11.27 6.54 1.10
C SER A 115 11.70 6.56 2.57
N ARG A 116 11.30 7.58 3.32
CA ARG A 116 11.62 7.69 4.75
C ARG A 116 11.01 6.55 5.57
N ALA A 117 9.76 6.18 5.32
CA ALA A 117 9.11 5.07 6.01
C ALA A 117 9.79 3.72 5.70
N ILE A 118 10.15 3.46 4.44
CA ILE A 118 10.82 2.20 4.07
C ILE A 118 12.23 2.13 4.67
N ILE A 119 13.00 3.23 4.65
CA ILE A 119 14.31 3.32 5.31
C ILE A 119 14.17 3.06 6.82
N PHE A 120 13.18 3.71 7.46
CA PHE A 120 12.90 3.53 8.88
C PHE A 120 12.64 2.05 9.20
N LEU A 121 11.78 1.37 8.43
CA LEU A 121 11.49 -0.04 8.63
C LEU A 121 12.75 -0.91 8.51
N ARG A 122 13.57 -0.70 7.48
CA ARG A 122 14.83 -1.45 7.32
C ARG A 122 15.74 -1.27 8.53
N ASN A 123 15.88 -0.05 9.03
CA ASN A 123 16.74 0.26 10.17
C ASN A 123 16.24 -0.41 11.44
N GLU A 124 14.93 -0.33 11.73
CA GLU A 124 14.34 -0.98 12.90
C GLU A 124 14.51 -2.50 12.87
N LEU A 125 14.28 -3.13 11.71
CA LEU A 125 14.46 -4.59 11.56
C LEU A 125 15.93 -5.01 11.70
N THR A 126 16.85 -4.19 11.19
CA THR A 126 18.29 -4.43 11.34
C THR A 126 18.73 -4.31 12.80
N ASN A 127 18.27 -3.26 13.50
CA ASN A 127 18.61 -2.99 14.89
C ASN A 127 18.01 -4.02 15.86
N ALA A 128 16.82 -4.54 15.54
CA ALA A 128 16.16 -5.59 16.33
C ALA A 128 16.90 -6.94 16.25
N ASN A 129 17.89 -7.11 15.36
CA ASN A 129 18.58 -8.37 15.09
C ASN A 129 17.63 -9.55 14.78
N ASN A 130 16.44 -9.26 14.25
CA ASN A 130 15.49 -10.29 13.83
C ASN A 130 15.75 -10.66 12.37
N SER A 131 16.59 -11.69 12.17
CA SER A 131 16.98 -12.14 10.83
C SER A 131 15.80 -12.59 9.97
N GLN A 132 14.74 -13.13 10.57
CA GLN A 132 13.56 -13.62 9.85
C GLN A 132 12.74 -12.45 9.28
N ASP A 133 12.52 -11.41 10.08
CA ASP A 133 11.76 -10.23 9.64
C ASP A 133 12.54 -9.46 8.56
N LEU A 134 13.87 -9.37 8.69
CA LEU A 134 14.72 -8.74 7.69
C LEU A 134 14.74 -9.54 6.37
N GLU A 135 14.77 -10.87 6.43
CA GLU A 135 14.63 -11.72 5.24
C GLU A 135 13.27 -11.52 4.57
N LEU A 136 12.19 -11.49 5.35
CA LEU A 136 10.84 -11.23 4.86
C LEU A 136 10.75 -9.86 4.17
N PHE A 137 11.31 -8.82 4.79
CA PHE A 137 11.41 -7.48 4.20
C PHE A 137 12.15 -7.50 2.86
N ASN A 138 13.34 -8.12 2.79
CA ASN A 138 14.12 -8.22 1.56
C ASN A 138 13.36 -8.99 0.45
N ARG A 139 12.62 -10.04 0.82
CA ARG A 139 11.76 -10.78 -0.11
C ARG A 139 10.61 -9.91 -0.63
N ARG A 140 9.97 -9.11 0.23
CA ARG A 140 8.92 -8.16 -0.16
C ARG A 140 9.47 -7.09 -1.11
N MET A 141 10.64 -6.53 -0.83
CA MET A 141 11.33 -5.56 -1.70
C MET A 141 11.66 -6.16 -3.07
N THR A 142 12.20 -7.38 -3.10
CA THR A 142 12.50 -8.10 -4.36
C THR A 142 11.22 -8.32 -5.17
N LYS A 143 10.14 -8.76 -4.49
CA LYS A 143 8.85 -8.98 -5.13
C LYS A 143 8.25 -7.68 -5.68
N LEU A 144 8.32 -6.59 -4.94
CA LEU A 144 7.87 -5.27 -5.38
C LEU A 144 8.54 -4.87 -6.70
N VAL A 145 9.87 -5.01 -6.80
CA VAL A 145 10.63 -4.69 -8.03
C VAL A 145 10.23 -5.62 -9.17
N ASN A 146 10.13 -6.93 -8.92
CA ASN A 146 9.64 -7.90 -9.91
C ASN A 146 8.19 -7.62 -10.34
N ASP A 147 7.43 -6.96 -9.48
CA ASP A 147 6.07 -6.50 -9.73
C ASP A 147 5.98 -5.15 -10.49
N GLY A 148 7.11 -4.60 -10.91
CA GLY A 148 7.21 -3.36 -11.68
C GLY A 148 7.33 -2.11 -10.81
N GLY A 149 7.49 -2.29 -9.49
CA GLY A 149 7.74 -1.22 -8.54
C GLY A 149 9.10 -0.54 -8.75
N PRO A 150 9.31 0.63 -8.13
CA PRO A 150 10.58 1.35 -8.21
C PRO A 150 11.68 0.58 -7.46
N SER A 151 12.79 0.29 -8.14
CA SER A 151 13.99 -0.31 -7.53
C SER A 151 14.69 0.65 -6.55
N ASN A 152 14.41 1.95 -6.67
CA ASN A 152 14.93 3.01 -5.82
C ASN A 152 13.88 3.51 -4.82
N ILE A 153 12.99 2.67 -4.30
CA ILE A 153 11.90 3.10 -3.40
C ILE A 153 12.41 3.82 -2.13
N GLU A 154 13.65 3.53 -1.71
CA GLU A 154 14.31 4.19 -0.57
C GLU A 154 14.94 5.55 -0.95
N SER A 155 14.88 5.95 -2.21
CA SER A 155 15.42 7.20 -2.75
C SER A 155 14.61 7.67 -3.97
N LEU A 156 13.29 7.81 -3.81
CA LEU A 156 12.36 8.24 -4.86
C LEU A 156 12.49 9.71 -5.23
#